data_AF-A0A167C5Q2-F1
#
_entry.id   AF-A0A167C5Q2-F1
#
_cell.length_a   1.000
_cell.length_b   1.000
_cell.length_c   1.000
_cell.angle_alpha   90.00
_cell.angle_beta   90.00
_cell.angle_gamma   90.00
#
_symmetry.space_group_name_H-M   'P 1'
#
loop_
_entity.id
_entity.type
_entity.pdbx_description
1 polymer ?
#
loop_
_entity_poly.entity_id
_entity_poly.type
_entity_poly.pdbx_seq_one_letter_code
_entity_poly.pdbx_strand_id
1 'polypeptide(L)'
;MRLIKASQQVMRMLVEDARVQGAAAPTLLHPDFHIRNIFVSADDPTIITGLIDWQSTSVEPAFIYANETPDFATPPEEPEEEMPESGQSEQKSPEMRERERKDALICYQTYNVCMKGLVPKVREARPLDPSLFRVFQYCHMSWRDSAAALHQELIELSARWTELGLQGACPFSPTEQELKEHAQNYEDFETVQRLKLWLKSALHTDSDGWVSNAQWDAARDAHRAVYDQWIETARESESDSEGLTVEKADKLWPFDAR
;
A
#
# COMPACT_ATOMS: atom_id res chain seq x y z
N MET A 1 18.65 2.69 16.24
CA MET A 1 18.18 3.55 17.37
C MET A 1 17.96 5.02 17.00
N ARG A 2 18.74 5.64 16.10
CA ARG A 2 18.55 7.06 15.71
C ARG A 2 17.18 7.32 15.05
N LEU A 3 16.79 6.51 14.07
CA LEU A 3 15.52 6.64 13.34
C LEU A 3 14.30 6.66 14.27
N ILE A 4 14.22 5.74 15.24
CA ILE A 4 13.14 5.68 16.23
C ILE A 4 13.07 6.96 17.06
N LYS A 5 14.21 7.44 17.57
CA LYS A 5 14.25 8.67 18.38
C LYS A 5 13.83 9.90 17.56
N ALA A 6 14.29 10.00 16.32
CA ALA A 6 13.91 11.08 15.42
C ALA A 6 12.41 11.02 15.08
N SER A 7 11.88 9.83 14.76
CA SER A 7 10.45 9.61 14.52
C SER A 7 9.61 10.08 15.72
N GLN A 8 9.98 9.67 16.93
CA GLN A 8 9.28 10.07 18.16
C GLN A 8 9.31 11.59 18.37
N GLN A 9 10.43 12.26 18.11
CA GLN A 9 10.53 13.72 18.24
C GLN A 9 9.70 14.44 17.18
N VAL A 10 9.78 14.01 15.92
CA VAL A 10 8.98 14.56 14.82
C VAL A 10 7.50 14.41 15.11
N MET A 11 7.04 13.21 15.49
CA MET A 11 5.63 12.97 15.83
C MET A 11 5.16 13.85 16.99
N ARG A 12 5.98 14.06 18.02
CA ARG A 12 5.66 14.99 19.12
C ARG A 12 5.49 16.44 18.66
N MET A 13 6.20 16.87 17.63
CA MET A 13 6.01 18.21 17.07
C MET A 13 4.78 18.28 16.17
N LEU A 14 4.51 17.24 15.38
CA LEU A 14 3.36 17.17 14.49
C LEU A 14 2.03 17.13 15.26
N VAL A 15 1.95 16.47 16.42
CA VAL A 15 0.71 16.46 17.23
C VAL A 15 0.33 17.82 17.81
N GLU A 16 1.28 18.76 17.88
CA GLU A 16 1.03 20.15 18.30
C GLU A 16 0.64 21.06 17.12
N ASP A 17 0.75 20.58 15.87
CA ASP A 17 0.34 21.33 14.69
C ASP A 17 -1.19 21.42 14.61
N ALA A 18 -1.72 22.65 14.51
CA ALA A 18 -3.16 22.90 14.53
C ALA A 18 -3.91 22.21 13.37
N ARG A 19 -3.26 21.99 12.21
CA ARG A 19 -3.87 21.29 11.07
C ARG A 19 -4.02 19.81 11.38
N VAL A 20 -2.98 19.21 11.98
CA VAL A 20 -3.02 17.81 12.44
C VAL A 20 -4.09 17.64 13.51
N GLN A 21 -4.15 18.54 14.51
CA GLN A 21 -5.20 18.50 15.54
C GLN A 21 -6.61 18.65 14.96
N GLY A 22 -6.80 19.56 14.00
CA GLY A 22 -8.09 19.76 13.32
C GLY A 22 -8.55 18.53 12.52
N ALA A 23 -7.60 17.74 11.99
CA ALA A 23 -7.85 16.51 11.26
C ALA A 23 -7.87 15.24 12.15
N ALA A 24 -7.58 15.35 13.45
CA ALA A 24 -7.40 14.22 14.36
C ALA A 24 -8.68 13.77 15.08
N ALA A 25 -9.86 14.07 14.52
CA ALA A 25 -11.13 13.71 15.16
C ALA A 25 -11.19 12.19 15.47
N PRO A 26 -11.47 11.77 16.72
CA PRO A 26 -11.49 10.35 17.09
C PRO A 26 -12.51 9.59 16.24
N THR A 27 -12.06 8.60 15.48
CA THR A 27 -12.84 7.92 14.44
C THR A 27 -12.67 6.41 14.58
N LEU A 28 -13.79 5.69 14.51
CA LEU A 28 -13.83 4.23 14.46
C LEU A 28 -14.29 3.87 13.04
N LEU A 29 -13.37 3.34 12.23
CA LEU A 29 -13.65 2.84 10.88
C LEU A 29 -13.06 1.44 10.75
N HIS A 30 -13.66 0.63 9.89
CA HIS A 30 -13.18 -0.71 9.64
C HIS A 30 -11.79 -0.63 8.95
N PRO A 31 -10.70 -1.12 9.58
CA PRO A 31 -9.34 -0.90 9.08
C PRO A 31 -9.02 -1.71 7.82
N ASP A 32 -9.78 -2.76 7.54
CA ASP A 32 -9.59 -3.63 6.38
C ASP A 32 -10.89 -3.82 5.59
N PHE A 33 -11.43 -2.72 5.08
CA PHE A 33 -12.77 -2.69 4.48
C PHE A 33 -12.78 -3.22 3.04
N HIS A 34 -12.28 -4.44 2.80
CA HIS A 34 -12.25 -5.06 1.47
C HIS A 34 -13.44 -6.01 1.20
N ILE A 35 -13.69 -6.37 -0.05
CA ILE A 35 -14.87 -7.16 -0.47
C ILE A 35 -15.04 -8.49 0.28
N ARG A 36 -13.95 -9.17 0.67
CA ARG A 36 -14.02 -10.46 1.38
C ARG A 36 -14.53 -10.35 2.82
N ASN A 37 -14.59 -9.13 3.36
CA ASN A 37 -15.12 -8.83 4.70
C ASN A 37 -16.59 -8.39 4.66
N ILE A 38 -17.22 -8.37 3.47
CA ILE A 38 -18.60 -7.95 3.26
C ILE A 38 -19.43 -9.16 2.84
N PHE A 39 -20.38 -9.55 3.69
CA PHE A 39 -21.36 -10.58 3.38
C PHE A 39 -22.64 -9.93 2.84
N VAL A 40 -23.18 -10.52 1.78
CA VAL A 40 -24.43 -10.09 1.14
C VAL A 40 -25.45 -11.22 1.13
N SER A 41 -26.72 -10.90 0.91
CA SER A 41 -27.78 -11.92 0.81
C SER A 41 -27.60 -12.75 -0.46
N ALA A 42 -27.87 -14.06 -0.37
CA ALA A 42 -27.87 -14.96 -1.52
C ALA A 42 -29.04 -14.68 -2.48
N ASP A 43 -30.17 -14.17 -1.95
CA ASP A 43 -31.35 -13.84 -2.75
C ASP A 43 -31.27 -12.43 -3.36
N ASP A 44 -30.60 -11.50 -2.67
CA ASP A 44 -30.42 -10.10 -3.10
C ASP A 44 -29.03 -9.55 -2.70
N PRO A 45 -28.04 -9.59 -3.61
CA PRO A 45 -26.68 -9.10 -3.34
C PRO A 45 -26.56 -7.61 -3.01
N THR A 46 -27.63 -6.81 -3.15
CA THR A 46 -27.62 -5.40 -2.74
C THR A 46 -27.80 -5.23 -1.23
N ILE A 47 -28.21 -6.29 -0.53
CA ILE A 47 -28.42 -6.30 0.91
C ILE A 47 -27.17 -6.83 1.60
N ILE A 48 -26.47 -5.97 2.33
CA ILE A 48 -25.38 -6.36 3.22
C ILE A 48 -25.97 -7.08 4.44
N THR A 49 -25.54 -8.32 4.66
CA THR A 49 -25.98 -9.19 5.77
C THR A 49 -24.99 -9.22 6.92
N GLY A 50 -23.72 -8.87 6.67
CA GLY A 50 -22.70 -8.83 7.73
C GLY A 50 -21.41 -8.17 7.29
N LEU A 51 -20.71 -7.59 8.28
CA LEU A 51 -19.34 -7.12 8.16
C LEU A 51 -18.51 -7.84 9.22
N ILE A 52 -17.44 -8.52 8.81
CA ILE A 52 -16.56 -9.30 9.70
C ILE A 52 -15.19 -8.64 9.81
N ASP A 53 -14.29 -9.26 10.58
CA ASP A 53 -12.88 -8.87 10.70
C ASP A 53 -12.60 -7.55 11.44
N TRP A 54 -13.42 -7.27 12.45
CA TRP A 54 -13.26 -6.10 13.32
C TRP A 54 -12.09 -6.21 14.32
N GLN A 55 -11.32 -7.30 14.34
CA GLN A 55 -10.35 -7.61 15.40
C GLN A 55 -9.18 -6.60 15.51
N SER A 56 -8.87 -5.90 14.42
CA SER A 56 -7.82 -4.85 14.38
C SER A 56 -8.39 -3.43 14.52
N THR A 57 -9.70 -3.30 14.77
CA THR A 57 -10.37 -1.99 14.82
C THR A 57 -9.99 -1.24 16.10
N SER A 58 -9.60 0.02 15.95
CA SER A 58 -9.35 0.91 17.08
C SER A 58 -9.89 2.31 16.81
N VAL A 59 -10.00 3.13 17.86
CA VAL A 59 -10.36 4.55 17.69
C VAL A 59 -9.09 5.31 17.34
N GLU A 60 -8.98 5.76 16.11
CA GLU A 60 -7.79 6.44 15.57
C GLU A 60 -8.12 7.86 15.10
N PRO A 61 -7.11 8.73 14.91
CA PRO A 61 -7.31 10.02 14.26
C PRO A 61 -7.93 9.86 12.86
N ALA A 62 -8.91 10.69 12.50
CA ALA A 62 -9.61 10.59 11.22
C ALA A 62 -8.68 10.62 9.98
N PHE A 63 -7.53 11.28 10.07
CA PHE A 63 -6.54 11.32 8.98
C PHE A 63 -5.92 9.96 8.65
N ILE A 64 -5.97 8.97 9.55
CA ILE A 64 -5.49 7.61 9.26
C ILE A 64 -6.29 7.01 8.11
N TYR A 65 -7.61 7.17 8.14
CA TYR A 65 -8.54 6.60 7.15
C TYR A 65 -8.81 7.52 5.94
N ALA A 66 -8.38 8.78 5.98
CA ALA A 66 -8.88 9.79 5.06
C ALA A 66 -8.50 9.56 3.58
N ASN A 67 -7.42 8.80 3.38
CA ASN A 67 -6.84 8.47 2.08
C ASN A 67 -6.85 6.97 1.76
N GLU A 68 -7.47 6.16 2.61
CA GLU A 68 -7.66 4.73 2.31
C GLU A 68 -8.79 4.57 1.30
N THR A 69 -8.56 3.70 0.31
CA THR A 69 -9.54 3.33 -0.70
C THR A 69 -9.65 1.81 -0.70
N PRO A 70 -10.82 1.23 -0.39
CA PRO A 70 -11.01 -0.21 -0.38
C PRO A 70 -10.97 -0.78 -1.80
N ASP A 71 -10.68 -2.07 -1.91
CA ASP A 71 -10.46 -2.77 -3.17
C ASP A 71 -11.60 -2.60 -4.19
N PHE A 72 -12.86 -2.75 -3.76
CA PHE A 72 -14.04 -2.58 -4.60
C PHE A 72 -14.29 -1.13 -5.07
N ALA A 73 -13.59 -0.15 -4.48
CA ALA A 73 -13.67 1.25 -4.84
C ALA A 73 -12.34 1.75 -5.44
N THR A 74 -11.43 0.86 -5.83
CA THR A 74 -10.18 1.25 -6.50
C THR A 74 -10.51 1.88 -7.86
N PRO A 75 -9.86 2.99 -8.25
CA PRO A 75 -10.02 3.51 -9.60
C PRO A 75 -9.59 2.45 -10.62
N PRO A 76 -10.34 2.26 -11.73
CA PRO A 76 -9.93 1.31 -12.75
C PRO A 76 -8.61 1.74 -13.37
N GLU A 77 -7.73 0.78 -13.65
CA GLU A 77 -6.47 1.02 -14.33
C GLU A 77 -6.71 1.72 -15.67
N GLU A 78 -5.83 2.68 -16.00
CA GLU A 78 -5.80 3.24 -17.34
C GLU A 78 -5.33 2.14 -18.31
N PRO A 79 -5.90 2.05 -19.52
CA PRO A 79 -5.47 1.06 -20.48
C PRO A 79 -4.01 1.35 -20.82
N GLU A 80 -3.13 0.49 -20.35
CA GLU A 80 -1.74 0.49 -20.79
C GLU A 80 -1.72 0.33 -22.31
N GLU A 81 -1.00 1.22 -23.01
CA GLU A 81 -0.67 1.01 -24.41
C GLU A 81 0.20 -0.25 -24.50
N GLU A 82 -0.43 -1.37 -24.89
CA GLU A 82 0.20 -2.62 -25.36
C GLU A 82 1.21 -3.29 -24.42
N MET A 83 0.74 -3.92 -23.34
CA MET A 83 1.46 -5.06 -22.73
C MET A 83 0.95 -6.39 -23.33
N PRO A 84 1.84 -7.32 -23.75
CA PRO A 84 1.41 -8.59 -24.33
C PRO A 84 0.74 -9.48 -23.28
N GLU A 85 -0.49 -9.90 -23.58
CA GLU A 85 -1.34 -10.73 -22.73
C GLU A 85 -0.59 -11.98 -22.24
N SER A 86 -0.33 -12.07 -20.93
CA SER A 86 -0.01 -13.35 -20.28
C SER A 86 -1.30 -14.16 -20.15
N GLY A 87 -1.26 -15.38 -20.66
CA GLY A 87 -2.44 -16.15 -21.03
C GLY A 87 -3.33 -16.65 -19.89
N GLN A 88 -4.52 -17.09 -20.30
CA GLN A 88 -5.57 -17.79 -19.56
C GLN A 88 -6.45 -16.93 -18.63
N SER A 89 -7.11 -15.90 -19.19
CA SER A 89 -8.46 -15.57 -18.76
C SER A 89 -9.41 -15.70 -19.96
N GLU A 90 -10.65 -16.12 -19.74
CA GLU A 90 -11.70 -16.06 -20.76
C GLU A 90 -11.70 -14.65 -21.34
N GLN A 91 -11.26 -14.48 -22.60
CA GLN A 91 -11.11 -13.16 -23.22
C GLN A 91 -12.46 -12.45 -23.23
N LYS A 92 -12.68 -11.59 -22.23
CA LYS A 92 -13.90 -10.79 -22.11
C LYS A 92 -14.00 -9.91 -23.34
N SER A 93 -15.19 -9.85 -23.93
CA SER A 93 -15.45 -8.99 -25.07
C SER A 93 -15.08 -7.54 -24.72
N PRO A 94 -14.64 -6.73 -25.70
CA PRO A 94 -14.35 -5.32 -25.47
C PRO A 94 -15.50 -4.56 -24.79
N GLU A 95 -16.75 -4.90 -25.13
CA GLU A 95 -17.94 -4.33 -24.52
C GLU A 95 -18.09 -4.69 -23.03
N MET A 96 -17.79 -5.93 -22.65
CA MET A 96 -17.82 -6.35 -21.24
C MET A 96 -16.73 -5.64 -20.43
N ARG A 97 -15.51 -5.53 -20.97
CA ARG A 97 -14.42 -4.79 -20.32
C ARG A 97 -14.75 -3.32 -20.10
N GLU A 98 -15.31 -2.67 -21.12
CA GLU A 98 -15.73 -1.28 -21.03
C GLU A 98 -16.86 -1.09 -20.00
N ARG A 99 -17.79 -2.04 -19.90
CA ARG A 99 -18.84 -2.02 -18.88
C ARG A 99 -18.26 -2.16 -17.47
N GLU A 100 -17.41 -3.15 -17.24
CA GLU A 100 -16.76 -3.36 -15.94
C GLU A 100 -15.95 -2.14 -15.51
N ARG A 101 -15.24 -1.52 -16.45
CA ARG A 101 -14.51 -0.27 -16.21
C ARG A 101 -15.44 0.87 -15.79
N LYS A 102 -16.58 1.04 -16.47
CA LYS A 102 -17.58 2.05 -16.11
C LYS A 102 -18.17 1.78 -14.73
N ASP A 103 -18.53 0.53 -14.44
CA ASP A 103 -19.08 0.13 -13.15
C ASP A 103 -18.06 0.40 -12.01
N ALA A 104 -16.79 0.04 -12.20
CA ALA A 104 -15.71 0.35 -11.27
C ALA A 104 -15.51 1.86 -11.06
N LEU A 105 -15.55 2.65 -12.14
CA LEU A 105 -15.46 4.11 -12.07
C LEU A 105 -16.63 4.72 -11.28
N ILE A 106 -17.85 4.23 -11.49
CA ILE A 106 -19.03 4.65 -10.74
C ILE A 106 -18.87 4.30 -9.26
N CYS A 107 -18.38 3.10 -8.93
CA CYS A 107 -18.10 2.70 -7.56
C CYS A 107 -17.06 3.61 -6.88
N TYR A 108 -15.91 3.85 -7.52
CA TYR A 108 -14.87 4.76 -7.02
C TYR A 108 -15.40 6.18 -6.78
N GLN A 109 -16.15 6.73 -7.73
CA GLN A 109 -16.72 8.07 -7.61
C GLN A 109 -17.77 8.14 -6.49
N THR A 110 -18.66 7.15 -6.43
CA THR A 110 -19.72 7.06 -5.41
C THR A 110 -19.11 6.93 -4.02
N TYR A 111 -18.12 6.04 -3.84
CA TYR A 111 -17.40 5.89 -2.59
C TYR A 111 -16.77 7.21 -2.15
N ASN A 112 -16.08 7.91 -3.06
CA ASN A 112 -15.49 9.20 -2.77
C ASN A 112 -16.50 10.28 -2.37
N VAL A 113 -17.67 10.33 -3.03
CA VAL A 113 -18.75 11.24 -2.68
C VAL A 113 -19.32 10.88 -1.31
N CYS A 114 -19.55 9.60 -1.01
CA CYS A 114 -20.02 9.14 0.29
C CYS A 114 -19.03 9.47 1.41
N MET A 115 -17.74 9.22 1.22
CA MET A 115 -16.71 9.55 2.22
C MET A 115 -16.61 11.06 2.47
N LYS A 116 -16.80 11.89 1.44
CA LYS A 116 -16.84 13.36 1.60
C LYS A 116 -18.16 13.86 2.19
N GLY A 117 -19.29 13.25 1.85
CA GLY A 117 -20.62 13.77 2.18
C GLY A 117 -21.22 13.21 3.48
N LEU A 118 -20.95 11.94 3.77
CA LEU A 118 -21.60 11.18 4.84
C LEU A 118 -20.68 10.90 6.03
N VAL A 119 -19.37 11.14 5.90
CA VAL A 119 -18.39 10.94 6.98
C VAL A 119 -17.71 12.27 7.33
N PRO A 120 -18.36 13.15 8.12
CA PRO A 120 -17.86 14.50 8.39
C PRO A 120 -16.43 14.52 8.94
N LYS A 121 -16.08 13.58 9.82
CA LYS A 121 -14.72 13.50 10.41
C LYS A 121 -13.65 13.27 9.35
N VAL A 122 -13.91 12.38 8.40
CA VAL A 122 -13.00 12.11 7.27
C VAL A 122 -12.97 13.27 6.29
N ARG A 123 -14.12 13.92 6.04
CA ARG A 123 -14.19 15.11 5.19
C ARG A 123 -13.23 16.20 5.65
N GLU A 124 -13.22 16.52 6.96
CA GLU A 124 -12.33 17.54 7.52
C GLU A 124 -10.84 17.10 7.51
N ALA A 125 -10.57 15.80 7.58
CA ALA A 125 -9.21 15.26 7.60
C ALA A 125 -8.58 15.10 6.21
N ARG A 126 -9.39 14.86 5.17
CA ARG A 126 -8.94 14.62 3.79
C ARG A 126 -8.08 15.72 3.14
N PRO A 127 -8.26 17.03 3.42
CA PRO A 127 -7.37 18.07 2.86
C PRO A 127 -6.03 18.19 3.60
N LEU A 128 -5.78 17.41 4.65
CA LEU A 128 -4.49 17.44 5.36
C LEU A 128 -3.36 17.00 4.42
N ASP A 129 -2.27 17.77 4.38
CA ASP A 129 -1.09 17.42 3.59
C ASP A 129 -0.53 16.05 4.06
N PRO A 130 -0.33 15.09 3.15
CA PRO A 130 0.21 13.76 3.48
C PRO A 130 1.50 13.78 4.31
N SER A 131 2.41 14.71 4.05
CA SER A 131 3.67 14.80 4.81
C SER A 131 3.44 15.08 6.30
N LEU A 132 2.28 15.61 6.70
CA LEU A 132 1.95 15.89 8.10
C LEU A 132 1.40 14.67 8.86
N PHE A 133 0.93 13.61 8.18
CA PHE A 133 0.35 12.44 8.85
C PHE A 133 0.98 11.09 8.47
N ARG A 134 1.67 10.97 7.33
CA ARG A 134 2.24 9.70 6.87
C ARG A 134 3.24 9.09 7.85
N VAL A 135 4.00 9.90 8.59
CA VAL A 135 4.88 9.41 9.68
C VAL A 135 4.09 8.57 10.70
N PHE A 136 2.84 8.94 11.01
CA PHE A 136 1.97 8.17 11.91
C PHE A 136 1.51 6.86 11.27
N GLN A 137 1.21 6.87 9.96
CA GLN A 137 0.82 5.69 9.21
C GLN A 137 1.98 4.67 9.08
N TYR A 138 3.17 5.10 8.69
CA TYR A 138 4.26 4.15 8.47
C TYR A 138 4.96 3.70 9.75
N CYS A 139 4.88 4.47 10.85
CA CYS A 139 5.52 4.09 12.10
C CYS A 139 4.99 2.76 12.65
N HIS A 140 3.67 2.54 12.62
CA HIS A 140 3.06 1.32 13.16
C HIS A 140 3.23 0.10 12.22
N MET A 141 3.44 0.34 10.93
CA MET A 141 3.65 -0.72 9.92
C MET A 141 5.11 -1.06 9.68
N SER A 142 6.06 -0.29 10.24
CA SER A 142 7.50 -0.44 9.98
C SER A 142 8.08 -1.83 10.28
N TRP A 143 7.47 -2.58 11.20
CA TRP A 143 7.86 -3.96 11.51
C TRP A 143 7.34 -4.99 10.49
N ARG A 144 6.23 -4.69 9.81
CA ARG A 144 5.58 -5.55 8.80
C ARG A 144 6.08 -5.22 7.40
N ASP A 145 6.10 -3.93 7.04
CA ASP A 145 6.26 -3.49 5.66
C ASP A 145 7.70 -3.08 5.34
N SER A 146 8.40 -2.44 6.29
CA SER A 146 9.83 -2.10 6.34
C SER A 146 10.02 -0.73 7.00
N ALA A 147 11.14 -0.54 7.72
CA ALA A 147 11.54 0.78 8.21
C ALA A 147 11.93 1.75 7.07
N ALA A 148 12.16 1.26 5.85
CA ALA A 148 12.51 2.08 4.69
C ALA A 148 11.41 3.10 4.36
N ALA A 149 10.14 2.70 4.35
CA ALA A 149 9.03 3.62 4.08
C ALA A 149 8.96 4.76 5.12
N LEU A 150 9.07 4.44 6.42
CA LEU A 150 9.12 5.45 7.48
C LEU A 150 10.32 6.41 7.31
N HIS A 151 11.46 5.88 6.89
CA HIS A 151 12.67 6.69 6.69
C HIS A 151 12.49 7.64 5.49
N GLN A 152 11.89 7.18 4.40
CA GLN A 152 11.55 8.01 3.24
C GLN A 152 10.62 9.16 3.64
N GLU A 153 9.56 8.88 4.39
CA GLU A 153 8.61 9.90 4.86
C GLU A 153 9.27 10.95 5.75
N LEU A 154 10.23 10.55 6.59
CA LEU A 154 11.01 11.49 7.40
C LEU A 154 11.94 12.37 6.55
N ILE A 155 12.54 11.81 5.49
CA ILE A 155 13.38 12.56 4.55
C ILE A 155 12.53 13.60 3.82
N GLU A 156 11.40 13.19 3.24
CA GLU A 156 10.48 14.10 2.52
C GLU A 156 9.94 15.20 3.43
N LEU A 157 9.52 14.84 4.65
CA LEU A 157 9.07 15.80 5.65
C LEU A 157 10.19 16.76 6.05
N SER A 158 11.42 16.28 6.22
CA SER A 158 12.57 17.15 6.57
C SER A 158 12.87 18.15 5.46
N ALA A 159 12.77 17.74 4.19
CA ALA A 159 12.99 18.60 3.03
C ALA A 159 11.91 19.69 2.91
N ARG A 160 10.65 19.36 3.25
CA ARG A 160 9.51 20.29 3.19
C ARG A 160 9.23 21.03 4.51
N TRP A 161 10.02 20.83 5.56
CA TRP A 161 9.72 21.32 6.91
C TRP A 161 9.40 22.83 6.96
N THR A 162 10.26 23.64 6.34
CA THR A 162 10.12 25.10 6.28
C THR A 162 8.96 25.54 5.38
N GLU A 163 8.77 24.86 4.23
CA GLU A 163 7.66 25.11 3.30
C GLU A 163 6.30 24.87 3.97
N LEU A 164 6.22 23.81 4.77
CA LEU A 164 5.03 23.45 5.54
C LEU A 164 4.79 24.38 6.74
N GLY A 165 5.70 25.31 7.03
CA GLY A 165 5.60 26.27 8.12
C GLY A 165 5.69 25.64 9.52
N LEU A 166 6.35 24.48 9.65
CA LEU A 166 6.52 23.80 10.92
C LEU A 166 7.48 24.57 11.83
N GLN A 167 7.14 24.68 13.11
CA GLN A 167 7.91 25.49 14.06
C GLN A 167 9.24 24.82 14.45
N GLY A 168 10.28 25.62 14.64
CA GLY A 168 11.59 25.15 15.07
C GLY A 168 12.37 24.39 13.98
N ALA A 169 13.51 23.84 14.36
CA ALA A 169 14.31 23.01 13.47
C ALA A 169 13.75 21.58 13.39
N CYS A 170 13.80 20.98 12.20
CA CYS A 170 13.42 19.58 12.03
C CYS A 170 14.33 18.68 12.90
N PRO A 171 13.76 17.82 13.77
CA PRO A 171 14.55 16.88 14.57
C PRO A 171 15.30 15.83 13.74
N PHE A 172 14.83 15.58 12.51
CA PHE A 172 15.44 14.68 11.57
C PHE A 172 16.16 15.47 10.48
N SER A 173 17.49 15.45 10.53
CA SER A 173 18.36 16.02 9.50
C SER A 173 19.30 14.91 9.02
N PRO A 174 19.01 14.25 7.89
CA PRO A 174 19.86 13.19 7.36
C PRO A 174 21.17 13.79 6.80
N THR A 175 22.27 13.07 6.93
CA THR A 175 23.53 13.42 6.24
C THR A 175 23.49 12.95 4.79
N GLU A 176 24.38 13.49 3.94
CA GLU A 176 24.52 13.01 2.55
C GLU A 176 24.80 11.50 2.47
N GLN A 177 25.59 10.98 3.42
CA GLN A 177 25.83 9.55 3.52
C GLN A 177 24.56 8.78 3.86
N GLU A 178 23.77 9.24 4.84
CA GLU A 178 22.50 8.60 5.21
C GLU A 178 21.49 8.63 4.05
N LEU A 179 21.45 9.71 3.27
CA LEU A 179 20.62 9.80 2.07
C LEU A 179 21.05 8.79 1.01
N LYS A 180 22.36 8.65 0.76
CA LYS A 180 22.88 7.68 -0.21
C LYS A 180 22.60 6.24 0.22
N GLU A 181 22.82 5.92 1.49
CA GLU A 181 22.49 4.60 2.06
C GLU A 181 20.98 4.34 2.00
N HIS A 182 20.16 5.35 2.29
CA HIS A 182 18.72 5.20 2.23
C HIS A 182 18.21 4.97 0.81
N ALA A 183 18.75 5.67 -0.19
CA ALA A 183 18.37 5.50 -1.58
C ALA A 183 18.43 4.03 -2.03
N GLN A 184 19.52 3.33 -1.68
CA GLN A 184 19.64 1.90 -1.95
C GLN A 184 18.62 1.05 -1.19
N ASN A 185 18.42 1.33 0.10
CA ASN A 185 17.45 0.59 0.92
C ASN A 185 16.00 0.81 0.44
N TYR A 186 15.70 2.00 -0.07
CA TYR A 186 14.39 2.35 -0.58
C TYR A 186 14.13 1.71 -1.94
N GLU A 187 15.13 1.67 -2.83
CA GLU A 187 15.05 0.92 -4.09
C GLU A 187 14.79 -0.59 -3.86
N ASP A 188 15.49 -1.18 -2.89
CA ASP A 188 15.28 -2.58 -2.50
C ASP A 188 13.85 -2.79 -1.97
N PHE A 189 13.37 -1.86 -1.14
CA PHE A 189 12.00 -1.87 -0.64
C PHE A 189 10.97 -1.79 -1.78
N GLU A 190 11.10 -0.84 -2.71
CA GLU A 190 10.21 -0.69 -3.86
C GLU A 190 10.23 -1.93 -4.76
N THR A 191 11.40 -2.52 -4.96
CA THR A 191 11.56 -3.77 -5.71
C THR A 191 10.80 -4.92 -5.06
N VAL A 192 10.87 -5.06 -3.73
CA VAL A 192 10.09 -6.07 -2.99
C VAL A 192 8.61 -5.81 -3.07
N GLN A 193 8.16 -4.55 -2.95
CA GLN A 193 6.73 -4.23 -3.06
C GLN A 193 6.17 -4.56 -4.45
N ARG A 194 6.90 -4.20 -5.51
CA ARG A 194 6.54 -4.54 -6.90
C ARG A 194 6.54 -6.05 -7.13
N LEU A 195 7.53 -6.76 -6.59
CA LEU A 195 7.59 -8.22 -6.64
C LEU A 195 6.36 -8.83 -5.96
N LYS A 196 5.98 -8.38 -4.75
CA LYS A 196 4.77 -8.85 -4.06
C LYS A 196 3.49 -8.63 -4.86
N LEU A 197 3.33 -7.45 -5.47
CA LEU A 197 2.17 -7.15 -6.33
C LEU A 197 2.10 -8.09 -7.54
N TRP A 198 3.24 -8.33 -8.19
CA TRP A 198 3.31 -9.29 -9.29
C TRP A 198 3.01 -10.72 -8.83
N LEU A 199 3.56 -11.17 -7.70
CA LEU A 199 3.30 -12.50 -7.14
C LEU A 199 1.82 -12.70 -6.79
N LYS A 200 1.17 -11.68 -6.22
CA LYS A 200 -0.27 -11.68 -5.94
C LYS A 200 -1.08 -11.98 -7.20
N SER A 201 -0.73 -11.33 -8.32
CA SER A 201 -1.37 -11.54 -9.61
C SER A 201 -1.04 -12.92 -10.19
N ALA A 202 0.24 -13.27 -10.27
CA ALA A 202 0.73 -14.50 -10.90
C ALA A 202 0.28 -15.79 -10.18
N LEU A 203 0.15 -15.75 -8.85
CA LEU A 203 -0.22 -16.89 -8.04
C LEU A 203 -1.71 -16.87 -7.61
N HIS A 204 -2.47 -15.86 -8.03
CA HIS A 204 -3.86 -15.65 -7.64
C HIS A 204 -4.08 -15.72 -6.11
N THR A 205 -3.16 -15.13 -5.37
CA THR A 205 -3.14 -15.13 -3.90
C THR A 205 -3.43 -13.72 -3.35
N ASP A 206 -3.44 -13.56 -2.04
CA ASP A 206 -3.52 -12.26 -1.38
C ASP A 206 -2.12 -11.71 -1.04
N SER A 207 -2.05 -10.58 -0.33
CA SER A 207 -0.78 -9.96 0.06
C SER A 207 0.06 -10.80 1.03
N ASP A 208 -0.57 -11.77 1.70
CA ASP A 208 0.07 -12.63 2.70
C ASP A 208 0.46 -14.00 2.12
N GLY A 209 0.13 -14.25 0.83
CA GLY A 209 0.44 -15.51 0.17
C GLY A 209 -0.50 -16.64 0.57
N TRP A 210 -1.69 -16.34 1.10
CA TRP A 210 -2.65 -17.38 1.50
C TRP A 210 -3.23 -18.11 0.27
N VAL A 211 -3.28 -19.44 0.36
CA VAL A 211 -3.86 -20.32 -0.66
C VAL A 211 -4.69 -21.41 0.02
N SER A 212 -5.81 -21.78 -0.59
CA SER A 212 -6.63 -22.87 -0.08
C SER A 212 -5.91 -24.23 -0.15
N ASN A 213 -6.20 -25.14 0.79
CA ASN A 213 -5.61 -26.49 0.80
C ASN A 213 -5.84 -27.26 -0.52
N ALA A 214 -6.96 -27.00 -1.20
CA ALA A 214 -7.29 -27.65 -2.47
C ALA A 214 -6.37 -27.20 -3.62
N GLN A 215 -5.80 -25.99 -3.53
CA GLN A 215 -4.94 -25.40 -4.55
C GLN A 215 -3.45 -25.45 -4.16
N TRP A 216 -3.11 -25.94 -2.97
CA TRP A 216 -1.76 -25.88 -2.40
C TRP A 216 -0.69 -26.47 -3.32
N ASP A 217 -0.89 -27.69 -3.83
CA ASP A 217 0.11 -28.34 -4.68
C ASP A 217 0.34 -27.55 -5.99
N ALA A 218 -0.74 -27.06 -6.62
CA ALA A 218 -0.65 -26.24 -7.82
C ALA A 218 0.05 -24.89 -7.55
N ALA A 219 -0.28 -24.24 -6.42
CA ALA A 219 0.34 -22.97 -6.04
C ALA A 219 1.82 -23.15 -5.69
N ARG A 220 2.22 -24.26 -5.06
CA ARG A 220 3.62 -24.58 -4.79
C ARG A 220 4.42 -24.74 -6.09
N ASP A 221 3.86 -25.46 -7.06
CA ASP A 221 4.53 -25.67 -8.35
C ASP A 221 4.63 -24.36 -9.15
N ALA A 222 3.57 -23.54 -9.13
CA ALA A 222 3.57 -22.20 -9.72
C ALA A 222 4.58 -21.26 -9.01
N HIS A 223 4.63 -21.27 -7.68
CA HIS A 223 5.58 -20.49 -6.89
C HIS A 223 7.02 -20.78 -7.30
N ARG A 224 7.38 -22.06 -7.49
CA ARG A 224 8.73 -22.43 -7.95
C ARG A 224 9.02 -21.93 -9.36
N ALA A 225 8.09 -22.08 -10.29
CA ALA A 225 8.26 -21.60 -11.67
C ALA A 225 8.46 -20.08 -11.73
N VAL A 226 7.69 -19.34 -10.93
CA VAL A 226 7.73 -17.88 -10.82
C VAL A 226 9.03 -17.41 -10.13
N TYR A 227 9.52 -18.17 -9.15
CA TYR A 227 10.85 -17.95 -8.56
C TYR A 227 11.97 -18.14 -9.58
N ASP A 228 11.94 -19.23 -10.36
CA ASP A 228 12.94 -19.50 -11.38
C ASP A 228 12.95 -18.38 -12.45
N GLN A 229 11.76 -17.90 -12.85
CA GLN A 229 11.63 -16.76 -13.76
C GLN A 229 12.27 -15.48 -13.19
N TRP A 230 12.04 -15.18 -11.91
CA TRP A 230 12.62 -14.04 -11.23
C TRP A 230 14.15 -14.09 -11.20
N ILE A 231 14.72 -15.26 -10.89
CA ILE A 231 16.17 -15.48 -10.88
C ILE A 231 16.76 -15.39 -12.29
N GLU A 232 16.06 -15.88 -13.31
CA GLU A 232 16.54 -15.78 -14.69
C GLU A 232 16.55 -14.32 -15.18
N THR A 233 15.53 -13.53 -14.84
CA THR A 233 15.53 -12.08 -15.13
C THR A 233 16.73 -11.39 -14.48
N ALA A 234 17.09 -11.78 -13.25
CA ALA A 234 18.29 -11.27 -12.59
C ALA A 234 19.56 -11.64 -13.37
N ARG A 235 19.72 -12.91 -13.80
CA ARG A 235 20.87 -13.36 -14.62
C ARG A 235 21.01 -12.58 -15.92
N GLU A 236 19.90 -12.32 -16.61
CA GLU A 236 19.89 -11.54 -17.85
C GLU A 236 20.34 -10.09 -17.61
N SER A 237 19.97 -9.52 -16.45
CA SER A 237 20.34 -8.16 -16.05
C SER A 237 21.74 -8.02 -15.43
N GLU A 238 22.42 -9.12 -15.07
CA GLU A 238 23.77 -9.08 -14.46
C GLU A 238 24.85 -8.46 -15.38
N SER A 239 24.59 -8.39 -16.68
CA SER A 239 25.48 -7.73 -17.63
C SER A 239 25.43 -6.19 -17.56
N ASP A 240 24.41 -5.63 -16.93
CA ASP A 240 24.26 -4.20 -16.68
C ASP A 240 24.86 -3.82 -15.33
N SER A 241 25.70 -2.79 -15.28
CA SER A 241 26.40 -2.38 -14.04
C SER A 241 25.48 -1.91 -12.91
N GLU A 242 24.21 -1.63 -13.23
CA GLU A 242 23.14 -1.23 -12.30
C GLU A 242 22.01 -2.29 -12.21
N GLY A 243 22.21 -3.46 -12.82
CA GLY A 243 21.21 -4.53 -12.87
C GLY A 243 21.05 -5.30 -11.55
N LEU A 244 19.95 -6.05 -11.46
CA LEU A 244 19.63 -6.89 -10.30
C LEU A 244 20.49 -8.15 -10.35
N THR A 245 21.46 -8.29 -9.43
CA THR A 245 22.26 -9.53 -9.35
C THR A 245 21.44 -10.70 -8.84
N VAL A 246 21.84 -11.94 -9.17
CA VAL A 246 21.18 -13.16 -8.67
C VAL A 246 21.20 -13.22 -7.14
N GLU A 247 22.32 -12.84 -6.51
CA GLU A 247 22.44 -12.80 -5.05
C GLU A 247 21.44 -11.81 -4.42
N LYS A 248 21.28 -10.64 -5.05
CA LYS A 248 20.31 -9.64 -4.59
C LYS A 248 18.88 -10.12 -4.83
N ALA A 249 18.59 -10.70 -6.00
CA ALA A 249 17.29 -11.26 -6.35
C ALA A 249 16.84 -12.34 -5.36
N ASP A 250 17.73 -13.27 -5.01
CA ASP A 250 17.49 -14.33 -4.01
C ASP A 250 17.16 -13.74 -2.64
N LYS A 251 17.86 -12.68 -2.24
CA LYS A 251 17.65 -12.00 -0.95
C LYS A 251 16.35 -11.21 -0.90
N LEU A 252 15.91 -10.62 -2.03
CA LEU A 252 14.67 -9.84 -2.11
C LEU A 252 13.42 -10.74 -2.22
N TRP A 253 13.57 -12.04 -2.44
CA TRP A 253 12.45 -12.95 -2.54
C TRP A 253 11.68 -13.06 -1.22
N PRO A 254 10.35 -12.83 -1.19
CA PRO A 254 9.60 -12.65 0.05
C PRO A 254 9.14 -13.95 0.74
N PHE A 255 9.35 -15.12 0.13
CA PHE A 255 8.83 -16.40 0.64
C PHE A 255 9.92 -17.45 0.87
N ASP A 256 9.86 -18.15 2.02
CA ASP A 256 10.88 -19.13 2.41
C ASP A 256 10.79 -20.48 1.65
N ALA A 257 9.63 -20.78 1.03
CA ALA A 257 9.34 -22.07 0.42
C ALA A 257 9.88 -22.19 -1.02
N ARG A 258 11.19 -22.25 -1.19
CA ARG A 258 11.89 -22.38 -2.49
C ARG A 258 11.87 -23.85 -2.99
#